data_AF-A0A6N7KMU5-F1
#
_entry.id   AF-A0A6N7KMU5-F1
#
_cell.length_a   1.000
_cell.length_b   1.000
_cell.length_c   1.000
_cell.angle_alpha   90.00
_cell.angle_beta   90.00
_cell.angle_gamma   90.00
#
_symmetry.space_group_name_H-M   'P 1'
#
loop_
_entity.id
_entity.type
_entity.pdbx_description
1 polymer ?
#
loop_
_entity_poly.entity_id
_entity_poly.type
_entity_poly.pdbx_seq_one_letter_code
_entity_poly.pdbx_strand_id
1 'polypeptide(L)'
;MATSEGAGRRVLGYLESTRNLVGCAGGAIGLVLHFAGLGGAWWPAVVAGLYAAGALLTPGPAPTQQRVEPVELLEPDQSAPAPPPTALPDPELDALAAYLRTMPLPPSAKVDDLLDALRAAEPGPAVERIARDRLPLAVAGYLRACTWRPWTGPGGPDAEAELGREVDRLAAELA
;
A
#
# COMPACT_ATOMS: atom_id res chain seq x y z
N MET A 1 22.14 0.15 11.54
CA MET A 1 21.38 1.14 10.75
C MET A 1 20.01 0.56 10.42
N ALA A 2 19.03 0.73 11.30
CA ALA A 2 17.71 0.11 11.18
C ALA A 2 16.66 0.97 11.89
N THR A 3 15.95 1.83 11.15
CA THR A 3 14.77 2.56 11.70
C THR A 3 13.68 2.89 10.66
N SER A 4 13.87 2.65 9.36
CA SER A 4 12.92 3.12 8.34
C SER A 4 11.66 2.26 8.18
N GLU A 5 11.74 0.93 8.37
CA GLU A 5 10.59 0.04 8.12
C GLU A 5 9.44 0.23 9.14
N GLY A 6 9.77 0.50 10.40
CA GLY A 6 8.76 0.73 11.45
C GLY A 6 8.12 2.11 11.42
N ALA A 7 8.76 3.11 10.80
CA ALA A 7 8.21 4.46 10.64
C ALA A 7 7.23 4.50 9.47
N GLY A 8 7.59 3.91 8.33
CA GLY A 8 6.73 3.85 7.14
C GLY A 8 5.41 3.11 7.40
N ARG A 9 5.46 1.97 8.08
CA ARG A 9 4.25 1.19 8.43
C ARG A 9 3.34 1.91 9.43
N ARG A 10 3.92 2.70 10.35
CA ARG A 10 3.18 3.57 11.26
C ARG A 10 2.56 4.77 10.54
N VAL A 11 3.25 5.34 9.56
CA VAL A 11 2.73 6.43 8.71
C VAL A 11 1.61 5.92 7.81
N LEU A 12 1.76 4.76 7.18
CA LEU A 12 0.69 4.11 6.40
C LEU A 12 -0.51 3.79 7.29
N GLY A 13 -0.31 3.20 8.47
CA GLY A 13 -1.39 2.96 9.43
C GLY A 13 -2.05 4.25 9.95
N TYR A 14 -1.32 5.38 9.98
CA TYR A 14 -1.88 6.70 10.32
C TYR A 14 -2.67 7.33 9.18
N LEU A 15 -2.25 7.10 7.92
CA LEU A 15 -2.96 7.57 6.72
C LEU A 15 -4.21 6.73 6.42
N GLU A 16 -4.15 5.43 6.68
CA GLU A 16 -5.28 4.50 6.54
C GLU A 16 -6.19 4.50 7.77
N SER A 17 -5.74 5.11 8.89
CA SER A 17 -6.58 5.30 10.06
C SER A 17 -7.85 6.03 9.67
N THR A 18 -9.00 5.47 10.03
CA THR A 18 -10.34 6.07 9.84
C THR A 18 -10.36 7.54 10.28
N ARG A 19 -9.50 7.92 11.24
CA ARG A 19 -9.28 9.27 11.73
C ARG A 19 -8.79 10.25 10.66
N ASN A 20 -7.89 9.83 9.78
CA ASN A 20 -7.36 10.66 8.68
C ASN A 20 -8.39 10.80 7.55
N LEU A 21 -9.09 9.71 7.22
CA LEU A 21 -10.16 9.71 6.21
C LEU A 21 -11.34 10.60 6.62
N VAL A 22 -11.75 10.56 7.89
CA VAL A 22 -12.78 11.45 8.43
C VAL A 22 -12.30 12.91 8.45
N GLY A 23 -11.02 13.14 8.76
CA GLY A 23 -10.39 14.46 8.70
C GLY A 23 -10.34 15.04 7.28
N CYS A 24 -9.95 14.22 6.29
CA CYS A 24 -9.95 14.59 4.87
C CYS A 24 -11.37 14.84 4.33
N ALA A 25 -12.34 13.99 4.70
CA ALA A 25 -13.74 14.19 4.34
C ALA A 25 -14.30 15.49 4.95
N GLY A 26 -14.00 15.76 6.23
CA GLY A 26 -14.37 17.02 6.90
C GLY A 26 -13.72 18.24 6.25
N GLY A 27 -12.44 18.15 5.87
CA GLY A 27 -11.73 19.20 5.13
C GLY A 27 -12.31 19.45 3.74
N ALA A 28 -12.67 18.40 3.00
CA ALA A 28 -13.30 18.50 1.68
C ALA A 28 -14.69 19.15 1.76
N ILE A 29 -15.50 18.78 2.77
CA ILE A 29 -16.82 19.39 3.01
C ILE A 29 -16.66 20.87 3.39
N GLY A 30 -15.68 21.22 4.24
CA GLY A 30 -15.35 22.60 4.57
C GLY A 30 -14.94 23.43 3.35
N LEU A 31 -14.19 22.83 2.42
CA LEU A 31 -13.78 23.48 1.17
C LEU A 31 -14.98 23.70 0.23
N VAL A 32 -15.88 22.71 0.12
CA VAL A 32 -17.14 22.82 -0.65
C VAL A 32 -18.03 23.92 -0.06
N LEU A 33 -18.17 24.00 1.27
CA LEU A 33 -18.94 25.05 1.96
C LEU A 33 -18.35 26.45 1.75
N HIS A 34 -17.02 26.58 1.77
CA HIS A 34 -16.32 27.84 1.50
C HIS A 34 -16.56 28.33 0.07
N PHE A 35 -16.42 27.44 -0.92
CA PHE A 35 -16.67 27.78 -2.33
C PHE A 35 -18.15 27.97 -2.68
N ALA A 36 -19.07 27.35 -1.92
CA ALA A 36 -20.50 27.56 -2.07
C ALA A 36 -20.97 28.95 -1.59
N GLY A 37 -20.08 29.78 -1.04
CA GLY A 37 -20.40 31.17 -0.65
C GLY A 37 -21.29 31.28 0.58
N LEU A 38 -21.44 30.22 1.39
CA LEU A 38 -22.19 30.19 2.64
C LEU A 38 -21.45 30.91 3.81
N GLY A 39 -20.74 32.00 3.50
CA GLY A 39 -19.83 32.72 4.39
C GLY A 39 -20.30 34.12 4.79
N GLY A 40 -21.61 34.33 4.90
CA GLY A 40 -22.14 35.52 5.57
C GLY A 40 -21.93 35.47 7.10
N ALA A 41 -22.71 36.23 7.86
CA ALA A 41 -22.60 36.36 9.33
C ALA A 41 -22.72 35.04 10.16
N TRP A 42 -23.00 33.90 9.54
CA TRP A 42 -23.23 32.60 10.19
C TRP A 42 -22.01 31.68 10.21
N TRP A 43 -20.85 32.13 9.72
CA TRP A 43 -19.57 31.39 9.78
C TRP A 43 -19.23 30.81 11.17
N PRO A 44 -19.50 31.48 12.31
CA PRO A 44 -19.17 30.92 13.62
C PRO A 44 -20.03 29.70 13.97
N ALA A 45 -21.28 29.64 13.50
CA ALA A 45 -22.17 28.51 13.73
C ALA A 45 -21.72 27.28 12.92
N VAL A 46 -21.17 27.50 11.73
CA VAL A 46 -20.56 26.43 10.91
C VAL A 46 -19.32 25.87 11.60
N VAL A 47 -18.44 26.74 12.11
CA VAL A 47 -17.25 26.31 12.88
C VAL A 47 -17.65 25.56 14.14
N ALA A 48 -18.63 26.06 14.90
CA ALA A 48 -19.12 25.42 16.10
C ALA A 48 -19.75 24.05 15.80
N GLY A 49 -20.52 23.93 14.70
CA GLY A 49 -21.09 22.65 14.25
C GLY A 49 -20.03 21.64 13.85
N LEU A 50 -18.99 22.06 13.12
CA LEU A 50 -17.88 21.20 12.73
C LEU A 50 -17.06 20.74 13.94
N TYR A 51 -16.80 21.66 14.88
CA TYR A 51 -16.07 21.36 16.11
C TYR A 51 -16.85 20.40 17.01
N ALA A 52 -18.17 20.63 17.18
CA ALA A 52 -19.05 19.74 17.94
C ALA A 52 -19.18 18.36 17.30
N ALA A 53 -19.27 18.28 15.96
CA ALA A 53 -19.28 17.01 15.24
C ALA A 53 -17.95 16.25 15.41
N GLY A 54 -16.80 16.94 15.33
CA GLY A 54 -15.49 16.35 15.61
C GLY A 54 -15.32 15.89 17.05
N ALA A 55 -15.88 16.64 18.01
CA ALA A 55 -15.86 16.28 19.42
C ALA A 55 -16.74 15.05 19.74
N LEU A 56 -17.95 14.97 19.17
CA LEU A 56 -18.86 13.82 19.34
C LEU A 56 -18.35 12.53 18.67
N LEU A 57 -17.58 12.66 17.58
CA LEU A 57 -16.95 11.51 16.91
C LEU A 57 -15.71 10.99 17.63
N THR A 58 -15.33 11.55 18.78
CA THR A 58 -14.21 11.02 19.59
C THR A 58 -14.75 9.95 20.54
N PRO A 59 -14.50 8.64 20.32
CA PRO A 59 -14.80 7.64 21.33
C PRO A 59 -13.78 7.80 22.46
N GLY A 60 -14.27 7.84 23.70
CA GLY A 60 -13.44 7.93 24.90
C GLY A 60 -12.40 6.81 24.99
N PRO A 61 -11.34 6.98 25.80
CA PRO A 61 -10.22 6.06 25.83
C PRO A 61 -10.67 4.65 26.24
N ALA A 62 -10.59 3.70 25.30
CA ALA A 62 -10.73 2.28 25.59
C ALA A 62 -9.43 1.75 26.21
N PRO A 63 -9.52 0.88 27.22
CA PRO A 63 -8.40 0.52 28.08
C PRO A 63 -7.31 -0.26 27.32
N THR A 64 -6.07 0.05 27.68
CA THR A 64 -4.85 -0.65 27.27
C THR A 64 -5.03 -2.15 27.36
N GLN A 65 -5.05 -2.84 26.22
CA GLN A 65 -4.94 -4.29 26.19
C GLN A 65 -3.51 -4.66 26.62
N GLN A 66 -3.40 -5.25 27.80
CA GLN A 66 -2.18 -5.85 28.32
C GLN A 66 -1.65 -6.88 27.33
N ARG A 67 -0.40 -6.66 26.91
CA ARG A 67 0.42 -7.64 26.22
C ARG A 67 0.58 -8.85 27.13
N VAL A 68 0.04 -9.99 26.70
CA VAL A 68 0.35 -11.31 27.27
C VAL A 68 1.72 -11.71 26.73
N GLU A 69 2.67 -11.94 27.64
CA GLU A 69 4.01 -12.46 27.33
C GLU A 69 3.90 -13.91 26.81
N PRO A 70 4.58 -14.27 25.71
CA PRO A 70 4.63 -15.66 25.26
C PRO A 70 5.48 -16.52 26.21
N VAL A 71 4.87 -17.56 26.74
CA VAL A 71 5.54 -18.67 27.44
C VAL A 71 6.37 -19.46 26.42
N GLU A 72 7.67 -19.62 26.71
CA GLU A 72 8.57 -20.56 26.05
C GLU A 72 8.01 -21.99 26.16
N LEU A 73 7.69 -22.59 25.02
CA LEU A 73 7.35 -24.00 24.89
C LEU A 73 8.43 -24.70 24.06
N LEU A 74 9.33 -25.34 24.80
CA LEU A 74 10.18 -26.49 24.49
C LEU A 74 10.06 -27.06 23.07
N GLU A 75 11.16 -26.93 22.33
CA GLU A 75 11.44 -27.57 21.04
C GLU A 75 11.31 -29.11 21.11
N PRO A 76 10.58 -29.75 20.19
CA PRO A 76 10.74 -31.16 19.91
C PRO A 76 11.74 -31.37 18.76
N ASP A 77 12.78 -32.13 19.09
CA ASP A 77 13.74 -32.77 18.19
C ASP A 77 13.03 -33.49 17.03
N GLN A 78 13.28 -33.07 15.80
CA GLN A 78 12.87 -33.77 14.57
C GLN A 78 14.05 -33.95 13.62
N SER A 79 15.01 -34.78 14.03
CA SER A 79 15.90 -35.47 13.09
C SER A 79 15.14 -36.57 12.33
N ALA A 80 14.55 -36.21 11.18
CA ALA A 80 14.23 -37.14 10.11
C ALA A 80 14.53 -36.48 8.75
N PRO A 81 15.29 -37.12 7.84
CA PRO A 81 15.47 -36.63 6.48
C PRO A 81 14.13 -36.52 5.75
N ALA A 82 13.63 -35.28 5.62
CA ALA A 82 12.45 -34.99 4.82
C ALA A 82 12.72 -35.30 3.34
N PRO A 83 11.75 -35.87 2.60
CA PRO A 83 11.84 -35.97 1.14
C PRO A 83 11.96 -34.55 0.55
N PRO A 84 12.64 -34.38 -0.60
CA PRO A 84 12.81 -33.06 -1.20
C PRO A 84 11.41 -32.44 -1.43
N PRO A 85 11.14 -31.23 -0.90
CA PRO A 85 9.87 -30.57 -1.14
C PRO A 85 9.73 -30.39 -2.65
N THR A 86 8.74 -31.07 -3.23
CA THR A 86 8.23 -30.66 -4.53
C THR A 86 7.67 -29.27 -4.32
N ALA A 87 8.30 -28.26 -4.94
CA ALA A 87 7.89 -26.87 -4.81
C ALA A 87 6.42 -26.76 -5.22
N LEU A 88 5.53 -26.67 -4.24
CA LEU A 88 4.15 -26.32 -4.51
C LEU A 88 4.16 -24.90 -5.11
N PRO A 89 3.34 -24.64 -6.14
CA PRO A 89 3.21 -23.29 -6.69
C PRO A 89 2.82 -22.32 -5.58
N ASP A 90 3.48 -21.17 -5.52
CA ASP A 90 3.19 -20.13 -4.55
C ASP A 90 1.81 -19.51 -4.86
N PRO A 91 0.77 -19.80 -4.05
CA PRO A 91 -0.59 -19.40 -4.35
C PRO A 91 -0.76 -17.87 -4.33
N GLU A 92 0.12 -17.14 -3.64
CA GLU A 92 0.06 -15.69 -3.59
C GLU A 92 0.62 -15.04 -4.86
N LEU A 93 1.71 -15.60 -5.40
CA LEU A 93 2.27 -15.15 -6.67
C LEU A 93 1.29 -15.40 -7.83
N ASP A 94 0.56 -16.52 -7.78
CA ASP A 94 -0.51 -16.81 -8.74
C ASP A 94 -1.69 -15.86 -8.61
N ALA A 95 -2.11 -15.54 -7.38
CA ALA A 95 -3.16 -14.54 -7.13
C ALA A 95 -2.74 -13.15 -7.63
N LEU A 96 -1.48 -12.75 -7.40
CA LEU A 96 -0.92 -11.51 -7.91
C LEU A 96 -0.92 -11.49 -9.45
N ALA A 97 -0.43 -12.54 -10.09
CA ALA A 97 -0.42 -12.65 -11.54
C ALA A 97 -1.85 -12.58 -12.12
N ALA A 98 -2.82 -13.23 -11.46
CA ALA A 98 -4.22 -13.14 -11.85
C ALA A 98 -4.77 -11.72 -11.73
N TYR A 99 -4.45 -11.01 -10.65
CA TYR A 99 -4.83 -9.63 -10.45
C TYR A 99 -4.21 -8.71 -11.51
N LEU A 100 -2.90 -8.81 -11.76
CA LEU A 100 -2.19 -7.95 -12.70
C LEU A 100 -2.69 -8.10 -14.14
N ARG A 101 -3.11 -9.30 -14.56
CA ARG A 101 -3.76 -9.53 -15.86
C ARG A 101 -5.08 -8.78 -16.06
N THR A 102 -5.74 -8.36 -14.98
CA THR A 102 -6.97 -7.55 -15.07
C THR A 102 -6.69 -6.05 -15.20
N MET A 103 -5.45 -5.63 -14.94
CA MET A 103 -5.05 -4.23 -14.97
C MET A 103 -4.61 -3.82 -16.38
N PRO A 104 -4.83 -2.54 -16.78
CA PRO A 104 -4.42 -2.04 -18.09
C PRO A 104 -2.91 -1.74 -18.13
N LEU A 105 -2.08 -2.78 -18.02
CA LEU A 105 -0.62 -2.66 -18.00
C LEU A 105 -0.04 -2.61 -19.43
N PRO A 106 0.98 -1.77 -19.68
CA PRO A 106 1.61 -1.68 -20.99
C PRO A 106 2.57 -2.87 -21.18
N PRO A 107 2.57 -3.53 -22.36
CA PRO A 107 3.48 -4.65 -22.63
C PRO A 107 4.97 -4.28 -22.52
N SER A 108 5.32 -3.02 -22.79
CA SER A 108 6.69 -2.50 -22.72
C SER A 108 7.27 -2.53 -21.30
N ALA A 109 6.43 -2.61 -20.27
CA ALA A 109 6.87 -2.68 -18.88
C ALA A 109 7.35 -4.08 -18.47
N LYS A 110 7.15 -5.12 -19.29
CA LYS A 110 7.67 -6.49 -19.06
C LYS A 110 7.30 -7.11 -17.70
N VAL A 111 6.12 -6.77 -17.20
CA VAL A 111 5.63 -7.26 -15.89
C VAL A 111 5.50 -8.78 -15.89
N ASP A 112 5.06 -9.37 -17.02
CA ASP A 112 4.96 -10.82 -17.16
C ASP A 112 6.34 -11.51 -17.10
N ASP A 113 7.36 -10.94 -17.74
CA ASP A 113 8.74 -11.46 -17.68
C ASP A 113 9.28 -11.45 -16.24
N LEU A 114 8.97 -10.40 -15.47
CA LEU A 114 9.33 -10.33 -14.04
C LEU A 114 8.58 -11.37 -13.21
N LEU A 115 7.30 -11.62 -13.48
CA LEU A 115 6.53 -12.68 -12.80
C LEU A 115 7.14 -14.05 -13.08
N ASP A 116 7.57 -14.31 -14.31
CA ASP A 116 8.26 -15.55 -14.67
C ASP A 116 9.62 -15.67 -13.98
N ALA A 117 10.38 -14.57 -13.88
CA ALA A 117 11.63 -14.53 -13.12
C ALA A 117 11.40 -14.81 -11.63
N LEU A 118 10.34 -14.26 -11.03
CA LEU A 118 9.98 -14.52 -9.62
C LEU A 118 9.59 -15.98 -9.38
N ARG A 119 8.91 -16.63 -10.34
CA ARG A 119 8.57 -18.07 -10.25
C ARG A 119 9.81 -18.95 -10.36
N ALA A 120 10.81 -18.52 -11.11
CA ALA A 120 12.06 -19.26 -11.31
C ALA A 120 13.08 -19.02 -10.19
N ALA A 121 12.94 -17.92 -9.44
CA ALA A 121 13.83 -17.57 -8.35
C ALA A 121 13.62 -18.47 -7.11
N GLU A 122 14.70 -18.71 -6.36
CA GLU A 122 14.62 -19.40 -5.08
C GLU A 122 13.76 -18.60 -4.09
N PRO A 123 12.81 -19.24 -3.38
CA PRO A 123 11.98 -18.57 -2.40
C PRO A 123 12.84 -17.89 -1.33
N GLY A 124 12.58 -16.61 -1.09
CA GLY A 124 13.34 -15.84 -0.12
C GLY A 124 12.75 -14.46 0.15
N PRO A 125 13.29 -13.75 1.15
CA PRO A 125 12.78 -12.45 1.58
C PRO A 125 12.91 -11.35 0.52
N ALA A 126 13.73 -11.56 -0.52
CA ALA A 126 13.80 -10.67 -1.68
C ALA A 126 12.59 -10.88 -2.61
N VAL A 127 12.37 -12.12 -3.05
CA VAL A 127 11.21 -12.54 -3.88
C VAL A 127 9.90 -12.13 -3.21
N GLU A 128 9.76 -12.44 -1.92
CA GLU A 128 8.58 -12.11 -1.14
C GLU A 128 8.29 -10.60 -1.10
N ARG A 129 9.33 -9.78 -0.86
CA ARG A 129 9.19 -8.32 -0.83
C ARG A 129 8.90 -7.73 -2.20
N ILE A 130 9.48 -8.30 -3.26
CA ILE A 130 9.22 -7.86 -4.63
C ILE A 130 7.75 -8.16 -4.98
N ALA A 131 7.29 -9.39 -4.73
CA ALA A 131 5.94 -9.83 -5.04
C ALA A 131 4.88 -9.11 -4.19
N ARG A 132 5.08 -8.98 -2.88
CA ARG A 132 4.06 -8.43 -1.96
C ARG A 132 4.03 -6.90 -1.92
N ASP A 133 5.18 -6.24 -2.05
CA ASP A 133 5.29 -4.80 -1.80
C ASP A 133 5.71 -4.02 -3.04
N ARG A 134 6.88 -4.33 -3.60
CA ARG A 134 7.53 -3.46 -4.60
C ARG A 134 6.79 -3.45 -5.93
N LEU A 135 6.42 -4.62 -6.45
CA LEU A 135 5.73 -4.74 -7.72
C LEU A 135 4.32 -4.14 -7.66
N PRO A 136 3.47 -4.47 -6.66
CA PRO A 136 2.18 -3.80 -6.50
C PRO A 136 2.29 -2.28 -6.36
N LEU A 137 3.32 -1.78 -5.65
CA LEU A 137 3.55 -0.35 -5.49
C LEU A 137 3.94 0.34 -6.82
N ALA A 138 4.81 -0.28 -7.63
CA ALA A 138 5.19 0.24 -8.93
C ALA A 138 3.97 0.32 -9.88
N VAL A 139 3.16 -0.74 -9.90
CA VAL A 139 1.90 -0.78 -10.66
C VAL A 139 0.91 0.27 -10.18
N ALA A 140 0.72 0.42 -8.87
CA ALA A 140 -0.14 1.46 -8.31
C ALA A 140 0.33 2.87 -8.70
N GLY A 141 1.65 3.09 -8.72
CA GLY A 141 2.27 4.33 -9.19
C GLY A 141 1.95 4.63 -10.66
N TYR A 142 2.10 3.62 -11.54
CA TYR A 142 1.72 3.70 -12.94
C TYR A 142 0.24 4.05 -13.14
N LEU A 143 -0.67 3.29 -12.50
CA LEU A 143 -2.12 3.52 -12.62
C LEU A 143 -2.52 4.90 -12.12
N ARG A 144 -1.88 5.37 -11.05
CA ARG A 144 -2.07 6.73 -10.54
C ARG A 144 -1.59 7.76 -11.56
N ALA A 145 -0.42 7.58 -12.16
CA ALA A 145 0.08 8.48 -13.19
C ALA A 145 -0.86 8.53 -14.42
N CYS A 146 -1.38 7.39 -14.86
CA CYS A 146 -2.38 7.31 -15.93
C CYS A 146 -3.67 8.05 -15.57
N THR A 147 -4.14 7.93 -14.32
CA THR A 147 -5.32 8.64 -13.83
C THR A 147 -5.15 10.14 -14.01
N TRP A 148 -3.98 10.70 -13.65
CA TRP A 148 -3.74 12.14 -13.69
C TRP A 148 -3.28 12.68 -15.05
N ARG A 149 -3.04 11.81 -16.04
CA ARG A 149 -2.50 12.16 -17.36
C ARG A 149 -3.27 13.29 -18.09
N PRO A 150 -4.62 13.37 -18.03
CA PRO A 150 -5.35 14.47 -18.67
C PRO A 150 -5.02 15.85 -18.10
N TRP A 151 -4.53 15.92 -16.85
CA TRP A 151 -4.17 17.15 -16.16
C TRP A 151 -2.67 17.45 -16.18
N THR A 152 -1.85 16.52 -16.67
CA THR A 152 -0.42 16.79 -16.89
C THR A 152 -0.23 17.57 -18.19
N GLY A 153 0.48 18.70 -18.12
CA GLY A 153 0.81 19.49 -19.30
C GLY A 153 1.73 18.75 -20.28
N PRO A 154 2.02 19.35 -21.45
CA PRO A 154 2.98 18.80 -22.40
C PRO A 154 4.34 18.64 -21.72
N GLY A 155 4.90 17.43 -21.71
CA GLY A 155 6.15 17.12 -21.01
C GLY A 155 5.98 16.50 -19.61
N GLY A 156 4.77 16.05 -19.25
CA GLY A 156 4.59 15.16 -18.09
C GLY A 156 5.45 13.89 -18.19
N PRO A 157 5.82 13.28 -17.05
CA PRO A 157 6.66 12.09 -17.02
C PRO A 157 6.02 10.94 -17.79
N ASP A 158 6.84 10.19 -18.53
CA ASP A 158 6.42 8.97 -19.22
C ASP A 158 6.25 7.82 -18.21
N ALA A 159 5.02 7.60 -17.78
CA ALA A 159 4.65 6.61 -16.77
C ALA A 159 4.96 5.17 -17.22
N GLU A 160 4.84 4.89 -18.51
CA GLU A 160 5.11 3.56 -19.08
C GLU A 160 6.60 3.26 -19.03
N ALA A 161 7.43 4.21 -19.47
CA ALA A 161 8.88 4.07 -19.38
C ALA A 161 9.38 4.03 -17.92
N GLU A 162 8.72 4.72 -16.99
CA GLU A 162 9.06 4.66 -15.56
C GLU A 162 8.73 3.28 -14.97
N LEU A 163 7.55 2.72 -15.26
CA LEU A 163 7.18 1.38 -14.83
C LEU A 163 8.17 0.34 -15.38
N GLY A 164 8.53 0.43 -16.66
CA GLY A 164 9.53 -0.46 -17.26
C GLY A 164 10.90 -0.36 -16.59
N ARG A 165 11.37 0.86 -16.27
CA ARG A 165 12.63 1.06 -15.52
C ARG A 165 12.59 0.43 -14.13
N GLU A 166 11.48 0.56 -13.42
CA GLU A 166 11.32 -0.05 -12.10
C GLU A 166 11.25 -1.57 -12.19
N VAL A 167 10.53 -2.13 -13.17
CA VAL A 167 10.49 -3.58 -13.41
C VAL A 167 11.88 -4.13 -13.76
N ASP A 168 12.62 -3.48 -14.65
CA ASP A 168 13.99 -3.87 -15.00
C ASP A 168 14.91 -3.82 -13.75
N ARG A 169 14.72 -2.84 -12.86
CA ARG A 169 15.45 -2.76 -11.57
C ARG A 169 15.10 -3.93 -10.65
N LEU A 170 13.82 -4.27 -10.51
CA LEU A 170 13.37 -5.40 -9.69
C LEU A 170 13.88 -6.73 -10.25
N ALA A 171 13.89 -6.89 -11.57
CA ALA A 171 14.45 -8.08 -12.23
C ALA A 171 15.95 -8.21 -11.98
N ALA A 172 16.69 -7.10 -11.97
CA ALA A 172 18.12 -7.11 -11.66
C ALA A 172 18.44 -7.47 -10.20
N GLU A 173 17.50 -7.30 -9.25
CA GLU A 173 17.65 -7.76 -7.86
C GLU A 173 17.52 -9.29 -7.72
N LEU A 174 16.98 -9.98 -8.74
CA LEU A 174 16.77 -11.44 -8.76
C LEU A 174 17.89 -12.22 -9.45
N ALA A 175 18.77 -11.53 -10.18
CA ALA A 175 19.89 -12.11 -10.93
C ALA A 175 21.17 -12.19 -10.08
#